data_AF-A0AAP0KYX1-F1
#
_entry.id   AF-A0AAP0KYX1-F1
#
_cell.length_a   1.000
_cell.length_b   1.000
_cell.length_c   1.000
_cell.angle_alpha   90.00
_cell.angle_beta   90.00
_cell.angle_gamma   90.00
#
_symmetry.space_group_name_H-M   'P 1'
#
loop_
_entity.id
_entity.type
_entity.pdbx_description
1 polymer ?
#
loop_
_entity_poly.entity_id
_entity_poly.type
_entity_poly.pdbx_seq_one_letter_code
_entity_poly.pdbx_strand_id
1 'polypeptide(L)'
;MKVADLVIPMREWDVELVDDIFQTRYAKLIKEVPLSRGGENKLIWHFSKDWIYQVQSGYRVVLDECANIGNHRSEGKWVRLWNLHMPSII
;
A
#
# COMPACT_ATOMS: atom_id res chain seq x y z
N MET A 1 -15.90 15.20 -2.40
CA MET A 1 -14.73 15.87 -1.82
C MET A 1 -13.54 14.93 -1.89
N LYS A 2 -12.53 15.29 -2.66
CA LYS A 2 -11.21 14.65 -2.73
C LYS A 2 -10.24 15.48 -1.90
N VAL A 3 -9.10 14.89 -1.51
CA VAL A 3 -8.03 15.65 -0.80
C VAL A 3 -7.53 16.83 -1.64
N ALA A 4 -7.53 16.71 -2.97
CA ALA A 4 -7.17 17.80 -3.86
C ALA A 4 -8.10 19.03 -3.76
N ASP A 5 -9.34 18.84 -3.29
CA ASP A 5 -10.29 19.94 -3.09
C ASP A 5 -9.97 20.75 -1.82
N LEU A 6 -9.06 20.27 -0.96
CA LEU A 6 -8.60 20.94 0.26
C LEU A 6 -7.29 21.73 0.06
N VAL A 7 -6.82 21.83 -1.18
CA VAL A 7 -5.50 22.40 -1.53
C VAL A 7 -5.70 23.55 -2.50
N ILE A 8 -5.13 24.72 -2.17
CA ILE A 8 -5.19 25.89 -3.03
C ILE A 8 -4.20 25.77 -4.21
N PRO A 9 -4.37 26.54 -5.30
CA PRO A 9 -3.50 26.45 -6.49
C PRO A 9 -2.00 26.63 -6.21
N MET A 10 -1.63 27.31 -5.12
CA MET A 10 -0.24 27.48 -4.66
C MET A 10 0.38 26.21 -4.05
N ARG A 11 -0.34 25.07 -4.05
CA ARG A 11 0.04 23.80 -3.40
C ARG A 11 0.22 23.94 -1.88
N GLU A 12 -0.69 24.69 -1.27
CA GLU A 12 -0.79 24.83 0.19
C GLU A 12 -2.18 24.36 0.65
N TRP A 13 -2.29 23.98 1.92
CA TRP A 13 -3.59 23.63 2.49
C TRP A 13 -4.50 24.85 2.52
N ASP A 14 -5.76 24.68 2.14
CA ASP A 14 -6.79 25.69 2.39
C ASP A 14 -7.14 25.68 3.88
N VAL A 15 -6.51 26.58 4.64
CA VAL A 15 -6.59 26.60 6.11
C VAL A 15 -8.02 26.86 6.57
N GLU A 16 -8.73 27.79 5.94
CA GLU A 16 -10.09 28.16 6.30
C GLU A 16 -11.05 27.00 6.05
N LEU A 17 -10.96 26.38 4.87
CA LEU A 17 -11.79 25.23 4.52
C LEU A 17 -11.51 24.01 5.41
N VAL A 18 -10.23 23.75 5.73
CA VAL A 18 -9.85 22.63 6.61
C VAL A 18 -10.34 22.86 8.05
N ASP A 19 -10.25 24.08 8.56
CA ASP A 19 -10.72 24.40 9.92
C ASP A 19 -12.26 24.41 10.03
N ASP A 20 -12.99 24.68 8.93
CA ASP A 20 -14.46 24.64 8.89
C ASP A 20 -15.01 23.21 8.79
N ILE A 21 -14.34 22.34 8.02
CA ILE A 21 -14.81 20.96 7.77
C ILE A 21 -14.40 19.99 8.88
N PHE A 22 -13.22 20.17 9.47
CA PHE A 22 -12.63 19.19 10.39
C PHE A 22 -12.59 19.72 11.83
N GLN A 23 -12.80 18.82 12.79
CA GLN A 23 -12.59 19.15 14.20
C GLN A 23 -11.14 19.60 14.44
N THR A 24 -10.94 20.55 15.35
CA THR A 24 -9.64 21.21 15.60
C THR A 24 -8.47 20.23 15.72
N ARG A 25 -8.67 19.08 16.36
CA ARG A 25 -7.63 18.04 16.50
C ARG A 25 -7.16 17.48 15.15
N TYR A 26 -8.09 17.25 14.22
CA TYR A 26 -7.79 16.68 12.91
C TYR A 26 -7.33 17.76 11.93
N ALA A 27 -7.93 18.95 11.99
CA ALA A 27 -7.50 20.09 11.18
C ALA A 27 -6.01 20.39 11.40
N LYS A 28 -5.55 20.35 12.66
CA LYS A 28 -4.12 20.48 12.99
C LYS A 28 -3.26 19.39 12.32
N LEU A 29 -3.64 18.12 12.46
CA LEU A 29 -2.90 17.00 11.88
C LEU A 29 -2.86 17.05 10.35
N ILE A 30 -3.97 17.43 9.70
CA ILE A 30 -4.03 17.58 8.24
C ILE A 30 -3.06 18.67 7.77
N LYS A 31 -3.07 19.83 8.42
CA LYS A 31 -2.18 20.95 8.09
C LYS A 31 -0.69 20.63 8.29
N GLU A 32 -0.37 19.67 9.18
CA GLU A 32 1.00 19.17 9.39
C GLU A 32 1.48 18.22 8.28
N VAL A 33 0.59 17.66 7.45
CA VAL A 33 0.97 16.78 6.35
C VAL A 33 1.66 17.60 5.25
N PRO A 34 2.92 17.30 4.88
CA PRO A 34 3.61 18.04 3.84
C PRO A 34 2.99 17.74 2.46
N LEU A 35 2.61 18.80 1.75
CA LEU A 35 2.18 18.69 0.36
C LEU A 35 3.39 18.54 -0.55
N SER A 36 3.34 17.55 -1.46
CA SER A 36 4.39 17.39 -2.46
C SER A 36 4.42 18.61 -3.39
N ARG A 37 5.60 19.02 -3.89
CA ARG A 37 5.75 20.17 -4.80
C ARG A 37 5.56 19.83 -6.28
N GLY A 38 5.44 18.55 -6.63
CA GLY A 38 5.22 18.09 -8.00
C GLY A 38 4.58 16.70 -8.05
N GLY A 39 3.99 16.37 -9.20
CA GLY A 39 3.43 15.05 -9.51
C GLY A 39 1.92 14.94 -9.35
N GLU A 40 1.34 14.03 -10.13
CA GLU A 40 -0.03 13.54 -9.99
C GLU A 40 -0.09 12.47 -8.89
N ASN A 41 -1.26 12.27 -8.28
CA ASN A 41 -1.48 11.14 -7.38
C ASN A 41 -1.32 9.83 -8.16
N LYS A 42 -0.23 9.10 -7.89
CA LYS A 42 0.06 7.80 -8.51
C LYS A 42 0.24 6.74 -7.44
N LEU A 43 -0.24 5.54 -7.72
CA LEU A 43 0.06 4.38 -6.90
C LEU A 43 1.56 4.07 -7.05
N ILE A 44 2.25 3.96 -5.92
CA ILE A 44 3.68 3.65 -5.88
C ILE A 44 3.93 2.39 -5.06
N TRP A 45 4.73 1.49 -5.59
CA TRP A 45 5.19 0.29 -4.90
C TRP A 45 6.65 0.49 -4.46
N HIS A 46 6.84 0.96 -3.23
CA HIS A 46 8.15 1.35 -2.70
C HIS A 46 9.14 0.17 -2.53
N PHE A 47 8.67 -1.07 -2.67
CA PHE A 47 9.51 -2.28 -2.67
C PHE A 47 10.08 -2.64 -4.06
N SER A 48 9.85 -1.79 -5.07
CA SER A 48 10.47 -1.91 -6.39
C SER A 48 11.21 -0.63 -6.78
N LYS A 49 12.31 -0.79 -7.53
CA LYS A 49 13.16 0.33 -7.98
C LYS A 49 12.48 1.21 -9.03
N ASP A 50 11.56 0.65 -9.79
CA ASP A 50 10.75 1.31 -10.82
C ASP A 50 9.41 1.83 -10.28
N TRP A 51 9.15 1.67 -8.98
CA TRP A 51 7.91 2.07 -8.29
C TRP A 51 6.65 1.36 -8.80
N ILE A 52 6.79 0.33 -9.64
CA ILE A 52 5.67 -0.41 -10.23
C ILE A 52 5.46 -1.69 -9.44
N TYR A 53 4.19 -1.99 -9.19
CA TYR A 53 3.82 -3.27 -8.61
C TYR A 53 3.93 -4.38 -9.66
N GLN A 54 4.59 -5.47 -9.28
CA GLN A 54 4.57 -6.73 -10.02
C GLN A 54 4.26 -7.86 -9.04
N VAL A 55 3.58 -8.90 -9.50
CA VAL A 55 3.25 -10.06 -8.65
C VAL A 55 4.50 -10.64 -8.00
N GLN A 56 5.62 -10.70 -8.73
CA GLN A 56 6.91 -11.16 -8.21
C GLN A 56 7.46 -10.30 -7.08
N SER A 57 7.35 -8.96 -7.17
CA SER A 57 7.84 -8.06 -6.11
C SER A 57 6.93 -8.12 -4.88
N GLY A 58 5.62 -8.24 -5.07
CA GLY A 58 4.67 -8.54 -3.99
C GLY A 58 4.99 -9.84 -3.26
N TYR A 59 5.20 -10.93 -4.01
CA TYR A 59 5.54 -12.23 -3.44
C TYR A 59 6.87 -12.19 -2.67
N ARG A 60 7.88 -11.47 -3.17
CA ARG A 60 9.16 -11.31 -2.47
C ARG A 60 8.99 -10.58 -1.14
N VAL A 61 8.19 -9.52 -1.08
CA VAL A 61 7.92 -8.80 0.19
C VAL A 61 7.26 -9.72 1.20
N VAL A 62 6.23 -10.46 0.77
CA VAL A 62 5.56 -11.44 1.64
C VAL A 62 6.53 -12.51 2.12
N LEU A 63 7.41 -13.03 1.24
CA LEU A 63 8.42 -13.99 1.64
C LEU A 63 9.43 -13.40 2.63
N ASP A 64 9.89 -12.17 2.45
CA ASP A 64 10.83 -11.52 3.37
C ASP A 64 10.16 -11.26 4.74
N GLU A 65 8.89 -10.86 4.76
CA GLU A 65 8.09 -10.72 5.99
C GLU A 65 7.86 -12.07 6.67
N CYS A 66 7.48 -13.10 5.91
CA CYS A 66 7.25 -14.45 6.41
C CYS A 66 8.55 -15.18 6.78
N ALA A 67 9.69 -14.89 6.16
CA ALA A 67 10.97 -15.47 6.51
C ALA A 67 11.46 -14.99 7.89
N ASN A 68 11.08 -13.76 8.27
CA ASN A 68 11.28 -13.23 9.62
C ASN A 68 10.32 -13.84 10.65
N ILE A 69 9.21 -14.45 10.22
CA ILE A 69 8.28 -15.24 11.04
C ILE A 69 8.69 -16.71 10.90
N GLY A 70 9.66 -17.13 11.72
CA GLY A 70 10.37 -18.41 11.59
C GLY A 70 9.55 -19.60 11.06
N ASN A 71 10.16 -20.33 10.11
CA ASN A 71 9.81 -21.68 9.71
C ASN A 71 8.35 -21.93 9.23
N HIS A 72 7.86 -21.15 8.27
CA HIS A 72 6.76 -21.60 7.41
C HIS A 72 7.20 -22.54 6.27
N ARG A 73 8.16 -23.44 6.53
CA ARG A 73 8.11 -24.72 5.80
C ARG A 73 6.83 -25.37 6.30
N SER A 74 5.81 -25.44 5.46
CA SER A 74 4.61 -26.21 5.75
C SER A 74 4.98 -27.68 5.85
N GLU A 75 5.50 -28.08 7.02
CA GLU A 75 5.48 -29.46 7.47
C GLU A 75 4.01 -29.84 7.62
N GLY A 76 3.48 -30.47 6.58
CA GLY A 76 2.22 -31.19 6.69
C GLY A 76 1.19 -30.82 5.64
N LYS A 77 0.66 -31.88 5.04
CA LYS A 77 -0.59 -31.96 4.27
C LYS A 77 -0.56 -31.39 2.84
N TRP A 78 -0.15 -30.15 2.61
CA TRP A 78 -0.25 -29.57 1.26
C TRP A 78 0.70 -30.21 0.25
N VAL A 79 1.95 -30.49 0.62
CA VAL A 79 2.91 -31.18 -0.26
C VAL A 79 2.41 -32.56 -0.71
N ARG A 80 1.66 -33.27 0.15
CA ARG A 80 1.04 -34.55 -0.21
C ARG A 80 -0.12 -34.37 -1.19
N LEU A 81 -0.94 -33.34 -1.01
CA LEU A 81 -2.03 -33.00 -1.91
C LEU A 81 -1.53 -32.66 -3.31
N TRP A 82 -0.46 -31.87 -3.41
CA TRP A 82 0.13 -31.46 -4.69
C TRP A 82 0.89 -32.58 -5.41
N ASN A 83 1.37 -33.60 -4.69
CA ASN A 83 2.04 -34.77 -5.26
C ASN A 83 1.08 -35.93 -5.60
N LEU A 84 -0.22 -35.77 -5.39
CA LEU A 84 -1.19 -36.76 -5.89
C LEU A 84 -1.15 -36.71 -7.42
N HIS A 85 -0.86 -37.86 -8.03
CA HIS A 85 -1.06 -38.04 -9.46
C HIS A 85 -2.56 -37.88 -9.71
N MET A 86 -2.96 -36.76 -10.33
CA MET A 86 -4.35 -36.62 -10.75
C MET A 86 -4.64 -37.74 -11.74
N PRO A 87 -5.68 -38.57 -11.51
CA PRO A 87 -6.08 -39.52 -12.54
C PRO A 87 -6.44 -38.70 -13.78
N SER A 88 -5.87 -39.10 -14.93
CA SER A 88 -6.21 -38.50 -16.21
C SER A 88 -7.72 -38.55 -16.37
N ILE A 89 -8.34 -37.38 -16.53
CA ILE A 89 -9.76 -37.29 -16.87
C ILE A 89 -9.93 -38.00 -18.21
N ILE A 90 -10.58 -39.17 -18.16
CA ILE A 90 -11.05 -39.92 -19.33
C ILE A 90 -12.32 -39.24 -19.84
#